data_AF-F2JPD2-F1
#
_entry.id   AF-F2JPD2-F1
#
_cell.length_a   1.000
_cell.length_b   1.000
_cell.length_c   1.000
_cell.angle_alpha   90.00
_cell.angle_beta   90.00
_cell.angle_gamma   90.00
#
_symmetry.space_group_name_H-M   'P 1'
#
loop_
_entity.id
_entity.type
_entity.pdbx_description
1 polymer ?
#
loop_
_entity_poly.entity_id
_entity_poly.type
_entity_poly.pdbx_seq_one_letter_code
_entity_poly.pdbx_strand_id
1 'polypeptide(L)'
;MALPRAVTIRRDSVEYTNNVEAVQYTINELVRAALRDCGKLFCNRFRQAYYGAFKRKKGNVGRFTQYWVRSKQETPDLLVGIKPNAFYGGMQEFGSSKTARLGLLTNTAQENIDTMQEIQAQYLSAINQENPTVSDEEYEGGADG
;
A
#
# COMPACT_ATOMS: atom_id res chain seq x y z
N MET A 1 10.22 -30.50 -34.32
CA MET A 1 9.40 -29.28 -34.44
C MET A 1 10.19 -28.14 -33.85
N ALA A 2 10.42 -27.06 -34.59
CA ALA A 2 11.14 -25.90 -34.07
C ALA A 2 10.23 -25.17 -33.07
N LEU A 3 10.72 -24.99 -31.83
CA LEU A 3 10.06 -24.16 -30.82
C LEU A 3 9.92 -22.74 -31.40
N PRO A 4 8.73 -22.11 -31.33
CA PRO A 4 8.57 -20.74 -31.80
C PRO A 4 9.51 -19.82 -31.02
N ARG A 5 10.20 -18.92 -31.74
CA ARG A 5 11.06 -17.91 -31.12
C ARG A 5 10.24 -17.10 -30.12
N ALA A 6 10.79 -16.93 -28.92
CA ALA A 6 10.34 -15.95 -27.94
C ALA A 6 10.09 -14.60 -28.63
N VAL A 7 8.84 -14.12 -28.55
CA VAL A 7 8.44 -12.84 -29.12
C VAL A 7 8.69 -11.80 -28.05
N THR A 8 9.74 -10.99 -28.21
CA THR A 8 10.04 -9.87 -27.32
C THR A 8 9.01 -8.76 -27.50
N ILE A 9 8.05 -8.66 -26.58
CA ILE A 9 7.11 -7.53 -26.55
C ILE A 9 7.76 -6.40 -25.75
N ARG A 10 7.91 -5.22 -26.36
CA ARG A 10 8.43 -4.02 -25.69
C ARG A 10 7.28 -3.16 -25.21
N ARG A 11 7.18 -2.96 -23.89
CA ARG A 11 6.27 -1.97 -23.30
C ARG A 11 7.02 -1.19 -22.24
N ASP A 12 7.12 0.12 -22.43
CA ASP A 12 7.59 1.09 -21.43
C ASP A 12 8.87 0.68 -20.67
N SER A 13 9.86 0.12 -21.39
CA SER A 13 11.20 -0.34 -20.94
C SER A 13 11.38 -1.81 -20.53
N VAL A 14 10.32 -2.61 -20.47
CA VAL A 14 10.40 -4.05 -20.15
C VAL A 14 10.28 -4.90 -21.42
N GLU A 15 11.19 -5.86 -21.60
CA GLU A 15 11.15 -6.85 -22.67
C GLU A 15 10.53 -8.16 -22.16
N TYR A 16 9.42 -8.60 -22.74
CA TYR A 16 8.75 -9.86 -22.36
C TYR A 16 9.05 -10.97 -23.34
N THR A 17 9.41 -12.16 -22.89
CA THR A 17 9.73 -13.31 -23.75
C THR A 17 8.46 -13.97 -24.32
N ASN A 18 7.34 -13.87 -23.59
CA ASN A 18 6.06 -14.52 -23.88
C ASN A 18 4.87 -13.69 -23.36
N ASN A 19 3.68 -13.87 -23.95
CA ASN A 19 2.42 -13.25 -23.52
C ASN A 19 2.06 -13.57 -22.06
N VAL A 20 2.41 -14.76 -21.57
CA VAL A 20 2.16 -15.15 -20.16
C VAL A 20 2.96 -14.28 -19.20
N GLU A 21 4.22 -14.00 -19.52
CA GLU A 21 5.09 -13.14 -18.70
C GLU A 21 4.58 -11.70 -18.69
N ALA A 22 4.10 -11.21 -19.84
CA ALA A 22 3.50 -9.88 -19.93
C ALA A 22 2.26 -9.75 -19.04
N VAL A 23 1.37 -10.76 -19.05
CA VAL A 23 0.17 -10.76 -18.18
C VAL A 23 0.57 -10.84 -16.71
N GLN A 24 1.51 -11.70 -16.34
CA GLN A 24 1.96 -11.85 -14.96
C GLN A 24 2.58 -10.57 -14.40
N TYR A 25 3.42 -9.91 -15.20
CA TYR A 25 3.97 -8.60 -14.85
C TYR A 25 2.85 -7.56 -14.68
N THR A 26 1.89 -7.53 -15.60
CA THR A 26 0.77 -6.59 -15.55
C THR A 26 -0.08 -6.77 -14.29
N ILE A 27 -0.34 -8.03 -13.90
CA ILE A 27 -1.04 -8.35 -12.65
C ILE A 27 -0.25 -7.83 -11.44
N ASN A 28 1.06 -8.10 -11.39
CA ASN A 28 1.90 -7.65 -10.29
C ASN A 28 1.91 -6.12 -10.15
N GLU A 29 1.99 -5.40 -11.27
CA GLU A 29 1.95 -3.94 -11.26
C GLU A 29 0.58 -3.39 -10.82
N LEU A 30 -0.52 -3.99 -11.27
CA LEU A 30 -1.87 -3.62 -10.81
C LEU A 30 -2.04 -3.87 -9.30
N VAL A 31 -1.52 -4.99 -8.78
CA VAL A 31 -1.50 -5.27 -7.34
C VAL A 31 -0.68 -4.20 -6.61
N ARG A 32 0.50 -3.83 -7.11
CA ARG A 32 1.31 -2.74 -6.52
C ARG A 32 0.55 -1.43 -6.49
N ALA A 33 -0.12 -1.06 -7.58
CA ALA A 33 -0.93 0.16 -7.64
C ALA A 33 -2.08 0.13 -6.63
N ALA A 34 -2.80 -0.99 -6.54
CA ALA A 34 -3.86 -1.18 -5.55
C ALA A 34 -3.36 -1.04 -4.10
N LEU A 35 -2.21 -1.64 -3.79
CA LEU A 35 -1.59 -1.54 -2.46
C LEU A 35 -1.12 -0.12 -2.13
N ARG A 36 -0.63 0.64 -3.11
CA ARG A 36 -0.25 2.05 -2.91
C ARG A 36 -1.47 2.87 -2.50
N ASP A 37 -2.60 2.67 -3.16
CA ASP A 37 -3.82 3.42 -2.85
C ASP A 37 -4.48 2.97 -1.54
N CYS A 38 -4.40 1.67 -1.20
CA CYS A 38 -4.74 1.18 0.13
C CYS A 38 -3.86 1.85 1.21
N GLY A 39 -2.55 1.95 0.98
CA GLY A 39 -1.60 2.62 1.88
C GLY A 39 -1.93 4.11 2.09
N LYS A 40 -2.25 4.84 1.03
CA LYS A 40 -2.70 6.24 1.11
C LYS A 40 -3.97 6.38 1.94
N LEU A 41 -4.98 5.55 1.64
CA LEU A 41 -6.23 5.54 2.38
C LEU A 41 -5.97 5.29 3.86
N PHE A 42 -5.20 4.25 4.18
CA PHE A 42 -4.88 3.88 5.55
C PHE A 42 -4.22 5.04 6.31
N CYS A 43 -3.15 5.62 5.77
CA CYS A 43 -2.44 6.71 6.45
C CYS A 43 -3.33 7.94 6.65
N ASN A 44 -4.20 8.25 5.69
CA ASN A 44 -5.18 9.33 5.83
C ASN A 44 -6.21 9.04 6.92
N ARG A 45 -6.76 7.82 6.97
CA ARG A 45 -7.73 7.40 7.98
C ARG A 45 -7.12 7.36 9.37
N PHE A 46 -5.92 6.78 9.49
CA PHE A 46 -5.18 6.77 10.75
C PHE A 46 -4.92 8.19 11.25
N ARG A 47 -4.49 9.10 10.38
CA ARG A 47 -4.24 10.50 10.74
C ARG A 47 -5.51 11.18 11.25
N GLN A 48 -6.64 10.94 10.60
CA GLN A 48 -7.95 11.46 11.04
C GLN A 48 -8.33 10.89 12.41
N ALA A 49 -8.24 9.57 12.59
CA ALA A 49 -8.55 8.89 13.85
C ALA A 49 -7.64 9.39 14.99
N TYR A 50 -6.34 9.50 14.73
CA TYR A 50 -5.35 10.02 15.67
C TYR A 50 -5.71 11.44 16.14
N TYR A 51 -5.84 12.39 15.22
CA TYR A 51 -6.14 13.77 15.60
C TYR A 51 -7.58 13.98 16.10
N GLY A 52 -8.48 13.04 15.84
CA GLY A 52 -9.83 13.01 16.42
C GLY A 52 -9.88 12.48 17.86
N ALA A 53 -9.00 11.55 18.23
CA ALA A 53 -8.95 10.96 19.57
C ALA A 53 -8.48 11.95 20.66
N PHE A 54 -7.70 12.99 20.29
CA PHE A 54 -7.14 13.94 21.26
C PHE A 54 -7.81 15.31 21.19
N LYS A 55 -8.26 15.83 22.34
CA LYS A 55 -8.81 17.20 22.47
C LYS A 55 -7.85 18.30 22.01
N ARG A 56 -6.54 18.08 22.19
CA ARG A 56 -5.49 18.97 21.68
C ARG A 56 -4.71 18.21 20.61
N LYS A 57 -4.65 18.77 19.41
CA LYS A 57 -3.83 18.25 18.29
C LYS A 57 -2.34 18.52 18.54
N LYS A 58 -1.82 17.99 19.64
CA LYS A 58 -0.40 18.03 20.01
C LYS A 58 0.18 16.64 19.75
N GLY A 59 1.24 16.58 18.95
CA GLY A 59 1.92 15.34 18.62
C GLY A 59 2.00 15.10 17.11
N ASN A 60 3.09 14.46 16.71
CA ASN A 60 3.43 14.26 15.31
C ASN A 60 3.17 12.81 14.85
N VAL A 61 2.50 11.99 15.67
CA VAL A 61 2.29 10.56 15.36
C VAL A 61 1.51 10.37 14.07
N GLY A 62 0.39 11.07 13.90
CA GLY A 62 -0.37 11.06 12.64
C GLY A 62 0.41 11.61 11.43
N ARG A 63 1.46 12.41 11.65
CA ARG A 63 2.35 12.90 10.59
C ARG A 63 3.42 11.87 10.23
N PHE A 64 3.92 11.13 11.21
CA PHE A 64 4.97 10.11 11.05
C PHE A 64 4.44 8.73 10.67
N THR A 65 3.16 8.59 10.36
CA THR A 65 2.62 7.35 9.80
C THR A 65 2.93 7.24 8.33
N GLN A 66 3.42 6.08 7.96
CA GLN A 66 3.95 5.83 6.64
C GLN A 66 3.59 4.43 6.18
N TYR A 67 3.48 4.29 4.87
CA TYR A 67 3.34 3.02 4.21
C TYR A 67 4.49 2.78 3.23
N TRP A 68 4.77 1.51 2.99
CA TRP A 68 5.75 1.03 2.04
C TRP A 68 5.21 -0.19 1.31
N VAL A 69 5.10 -0.08 -0.02
CA VAL A 69 4.75 -1.21 -0.90
C VAL A 69 6.04 -1.85 -1.38
N ARG A 70 6.30 -3.09 -0.98
CA ARG A 70 7.54 -3.79 -1.34
C ARG A 70 7.35 -4.52 -2.68
N SER A 71 8.03 -4.04 -3.71
CA SER A 71 7.94 -4.59 -5.07
C SER A 71 8.82 -5.82 -5.31
N LYS A 72 9.87 -6.01 -4.50
CA LYS A 72 10.87 -7.08 -4.67
C LYS A 72 10.44 -8.44 -4.13
N GLN A 73 9.27 -8.54 -3.52
CA GLN A 73 8.71 -9.81 -3.01
C GLN A 73 8.04 -10.58 -4.16
N GLU A 74 7.95 -11.91 -4.05
CA GLU A 74 7.25 -12.75 -5.04
C GLU A 74 5.79 -12.30 -5.24
N THR A 75 5.11 -11.97 -4.14
CA THR A 75 3.84 -11.26 -4.12
C THR A 75 4.05 -9.91 -3.46
N PRO A 76 3.72 -8.79 -4.12
CA PRO A 76 3.84 -7.47 -3.51
C PRO A 76 3.03 -7.39 -2.20
N ASP A 77 3.62 -6.76 -1.19
CA ASP A 77 2.94 -6.55 0.09
C ASP A 77 3.04 -5.10 0.58
N LEU A 78 2.11 -4.75 1.46
CA LEU A 78 1.97 -3.42 2.05
C LEU A 78 2.38 -3.49 3.52
N LEU A 79 3.42 -2.74 3.87
CA LEU A 79 3.77 -2.46 5.25
C LEU A 79 3.26 -1.08 5.63
N VAL A 80 2.67 -0.97 6.81
CA VAL A 80 2.27 0.31 7.38
C VAL A 80 2.77 0.41 8.81
N GLY A 81 3.27 1.58 9.18
CA GLY A 81 3.84 1.78 10.50
C GLY A 81 4.06 3.24 10.86
N ILE A 82 4.63 3.43 12.04
CA ILE A 82 4.93 4.73 12.62
C ILE A 82 6.46 4.88 12.65
N LYS A 83 6.99 5.95 12.05
CA LYS A 83 8.43 6.23 12.06
C LYS A 83 8.94 6.48 13.50
N PRO A 84 10.24 6.21 13.79
CA PRO A 84 10.82 6.36 15.13
C PRO A 84 10.62 7.72 15.80
N ASN A 85 10.52 8.80 14.99
CA ASN A 85 10.29 10.17 15.47
C ASN A 85 8.90 10.38 16.10
N ALA A 86 8.02 9.38 16.03
CA ALA A 86 6.75 9.32 16.75
C ALA A 86 6.78 8.24 17.83
N PHE A 87 7.80 8.30 18.71
CA PHE A 87 8.03 7.37 19.83
C PHE A 87 6.76 7.04 20.63
N TYR A 88 5.91 8.04 20.91
CA TYR A 88 4.67 7.83 21.67
C TYR A 88 3.58 7.05 20.91
N GLY A 89 3.67 6.94 19.58
CA GLY A 89 2.69 6.24 18.77
C GLY A 89 2.61 4.75 19.08
N GLY A 90 3.76 4.09 19.30
CA GLY A 90 3.77 2.69 19.73
C GLY A 90 3.16 2.50 21.12
N MET A 91 3.47 3.39 22.07
CA MET A 91 2.89 3.33 23.42
C MET A 91 1.38 3.61 23.44
N GLN A 92 0.89 4.44 22.51
CA GLN A 92 -0.54 4.67 22.34
C GLN A 92 -1.25 3.49 21.67
N GLU A 93 -0.57 2.77 20.77
CA GLU A 93 -1.13 1.58 20.12
C GLU A 93 -1.33 0.43 21.10
N PHE A 94 -0.34 0.14 21.94
CA PHE A 94 -0.35 -1.00 22.86
C PHE A 94 -0.81 -0.65 24.28
N GLY A 95 -0.79 0.63 24.65
CA GLY A 95 -0.98 1.06 26.03
C GLY A 95 0.30 0.92 26.87
N SER A 96 0.27 1.48 28.07
CA SER A 96 1.32 1.36 29.08
C SER A 96 0.69 1.30 30.47
N SER A 97 1.51 1.18 31.52
CA SER A 97 1.02 1.26 32.90
C SER A 97 0.32 2.59 33.23
N LYS A 98 0.59 3.65 32.47
CA LYS A 98 0.04 5.00 32.68
C LYS A 98 -0.94 5.45 31.59
N THR A 99 -1.07 4.71 30.49
CA THR A 99 -1.85 5.11 29.32
C THR A 99 -2.70 3.96 28.82
N ALA A 100 -3.98 4.21 28.60
CA ALA A 100 -4.87 3.22 28.00
C ALA A 100 -4.44 2.87 26.56
N ARG A 101 -4.70 1.63 26.16
CA ARG A 101 -4.51 1.16 24.79
C ARG A 101 -5.54 1.82 23.88
N LEU A 102 -5.09 2.58 22.87
CA LEU A 102 -5.97 3.17 21.87
C LEU A 102 -6.17 2.25 20.65
N GLY A 103 -5.15 1.47 20.28
CA GLY A 103 -5.24 0.51 19.16
C GLY A 103 -5.57 1.14 17.81
N LEU A 104 -5.15 2.40 17.58
CA LEU A 104 -5.57 3.19 16.43
C LEU A 104 -5.15 2.58 15.09
N LEU A 105 -3.94 1.99 14.98
CA LEU A 105 -3.51 1.31 13.75
C LEU A 105 -4.39 0.08 13.49
N THR A 106 -4.60 -0.73 14.53
CA THR A 106 -5.39 -1.96 14.44
C THR A 106 -6.84 -1.66 14.07
N ASN A 107 -7.47 -0.68 14.73
CA ASN A 107 -8.84 -0.28 14.47
C ASN A 107 -8.98 0.34 13.08
N THR A 108 -8.04 1.19 12.65
CA THR A 108 -8.04 1.76 11.30
C THR A 108 -7.99 0.67 10.24
N ALA A 109 -7.19 -0.39 10.45
CA ALA A 109 -7.16 -1.52 9.52
C ALA A 109 -8.52 -2.20 9.45
N GLN A 110 -9.07 -2.60 10.61
CA GLN A 110 -10.32 -3.35 10.73
C GLN A 110 -11.53 -2.59 10.17
N GLU A 111 -11.63 -1.30 10.46
CA GLU A 111 -12.74 -0.45 10.02
C GLU A 111 -12.74 -0.16 8.51
N ASN A 112 -11.60 -0.34 7.83
CA ASN A 112 -11.45 -0.02 6.41
C ASN A 112 -11.19 -1.26 5.53
N ILE A 113 -11.36 -2.49 6.06
CA ILE A 113 -11.16 -3.74 5.30
C ILE A 113 -12.03 -3.74 4.03
N ASP A 114 -13.32 -3.43 4.17
CA ASP A 114 -14.26 -3.46 3.06
C ASP A 114 -13.86 -2.46 1.96
N THR A 115 -13.45 -1.26 2.35
CA THR A 115 -12.99 -0.22 1.40
C THR A 115 -11.68 -0.61 0.71
N MET A 116 -10.76 -1.28 1.41
CA MET A 116 -9.54 -1.81 0.79
C MET A 116 -9.87 -2.94 -0.19
N GLN A 117 -10.85 -3.80 0.12
CA GLN A 117 -11.34 -4.82 -0.80
C GLN A 117 -11.95 -4.20 -2.06
N GLU A 118 -12.75 -3.14 -1.92
CA GLU A 118 -13.31 -2.40 -3.06
C GLU A 118 -12.21 -1.80 -3.95
N ILE A 119 -11.19 -1.16 -3.35
CA ILE A 119 -10.04 -0.63 -4.09
C ILE A 119 -9.35 -1.76 -4.86
N GLN A 120 -9.02 -2.87 -4.20
CA GLN A 120 -8.35 -4.00 -4.85
C GLN A 120 -9.21 -4.60 -5.98
N ALA A 121 -10.52 -4.72 -5.78
CA ALA A 121 -11.45 -5.23 -6.79
C ALA A 121 -11.48 -4.36 -8.05
N GLN A 122 -11.40 -3.03 -7.91
CA GLN A 122 -11.33 -2.11 -9.06
C GLN A 122 -10.09 -2.39 -9.93
N TYR A 123 -8.91 -2.56 -9.32
CA TYR A 123 -7.68 -2.87 -10.06
C TYR A 123 -7.71 -4.27 -10.69
N LEU A 124 -8.28 -5.27 -10.02
CA LEU A 124 -8.46 -6.60 -10.61
C LEU A 124 -9.44 -6.59 -11.79
N SER A 125 -10.49 -5.77 -11.72
CA SER A 125 -11.42 -5.62 -12.84
C SER A 125 -10.77 -4.97 -14.07
N ALA A 126 -9.75 -4.14 -13.87
CA ALA A 126 -8.98 -3.50 -14.93
C ALA A 126 -8.07 -4.49 -15.70
N ILE A 127 -7.81 -5.69 -15.16
CA ILE A 127 -7.08 -6.76 -15.88
C ILE A 127 -7.79 -7.14 -17.19
N ASN A 128 -9.12 -7.05 -17.22
CA ASN A 128 -9.91 -7.40 -18.39
C ASN A 128 -9.91 -6.31 -19.48
N GLN A 129 -9.26 -5.17 -19.26
CA GLN A 129 -9.16 -4.08 -20.23
C GLN A 129 -7.91 -4.24 -21.11
N GLU A 130 -8.02 -3.91 -22.41
CA GLU A 130 -6.84 -3.86 -23.28
C GLU A 130 -5.89 -2.75 -22.80
N ASN A 131 -4.75 -3.13 -22.22
CA ASN A 131 -3.60 -2.28 -21.91
C ASN A 131 -3.72 -1.34 -20.68
N PRO A 132 -3.74 -1.88 -19.45
CA PRO A 132 -3.64 -1.07 -18.25
C PRO A 132 -2.29 -0.34 -18.17
N THR A 133 -2.32 0.96 -17.87
CA THR A 133 -1.11 1.79 -17.66
C THR A 133 -0.67 1.67 -16.19
N VAL A 134 0.59 1.30 -15.93
CA VAL A 134 1.11 1.20 -14.55
C VAL A 134 2.52 1.78 -14.44
N SER A 135 2.93 2.13 -13.21
CA SER A 135 4.20 2.79 -12.88
C SER A 135 5.11 1.91 -12.03
N ASP A 136 6.35 1.73 -12.49
CA ASP A 136 7.32 0.72 -12.05
C ASP A 136 8.10 1.06 -10.76
N GLU A 137 8.07 2.30 -10.29
CA GLU A 137 8.98 2.77 -9.24
C GLU A 137 8.56 2.33 -7.82
N GLU A 138 9.51 2.01 -6.94
CA GLU A 138 9.19 1.80 -5.51
C GLU A 138 8.62 3.09 -4.92
N TYR A 139 7.44 3.00 -4.30
CA TYR A 139 6.71 4.16 -3.80
C TYR A 139 6.64 4.11 -2.27
N GLU A 140 7.25 5.09 -1.63
CA GLU A 140 7.14 5.39 -0.20
C GLU A 140 6.31 6.67 -0.05
N GLY A 141 5.30 6.66 0.83
CA GLY A 141 4.40 7.80 0.99
C GLY A 141 3.85 8.00 2.39
N GLY A 142 3.23 9.15 2.62
CA GLY A 142 2.50 9.46 3.86
C GLY A 142 3.26 10.29 4.89
N ALA A 143 4.58 10.42 4.78
CA ALA A 143 5.42 11.23 5.70
C ALA A 143 5.66 12.68 5.24
N ASP A 144 5.25 13.05 4.02
CA ASP A 144 5.37 14.41 3.49
C ASP A 144 4.20 15.28 3.97
N GLY A 145 4.42 15.89 5.13
CA GLY A 145 3.62 16.96 5.73
C GLY A 145 4.44 17.59 6.84
#